data_AF-A0A1Z5K3Z3-F1
#
_entry.id   AF-A0A1Z5K3Z3-F1
#
_cell.length_a   1.000
_cell.length_b   1.000
_cell.length_c   1.000
_cell.angle_alpha   90.00
_cell.angle_beta   90.00
_cell.angle_gamma   90.00
#
_symmetry.space_group_name_H-M   'P 1'
#
loop_
_entity.id
_entity.type
_entity.pdbx_description
1 polymer ?
#
loop_
_entity_poly.entity_id
_entity_poly.type
_entity_poly.pdbx_seq_one_letter_code
_entity_poly.pdbx_strand_id
1 'polypeptide(L)'
;MDLSSVAAGNCEEDIYQNHTPTCQKNLALLLLISSVLLGGTFYFGIMFGQHASRKIQEDNVAENSLRDELLLSQEKLLVELAKSQSQSIQNAMTNGENSENKDSTMSTDSDVTNEPEKMSLMGQHLELLQKELAQQALALSEERKLLDQAAEEVKQAWGSYQLYTSQIEAERRAIDRDLQVLFEKLTVEEFGPGPHFIQFQLYLPRLTDEVDDMFSYFTIEITSEKVAPTSVFFFLKQIDLGLWSGPTIYFNDGRTLSTDLTQTVSAGALTTALAAKLMNTNNSLAKKLTSNAKQSSIPIDKMISHGFGHLPFPEDSANALPQSKYTVCFKPNDRSKHRPGPAIYINQADNDGPPSCFGTVIIGREVIDRIGEMKGPPHDPNYLKKPIRIISAILLDKLADAVGADKYIAQEHKNFKEEM
;
A
#
# COMPACT_ATOMS: atom_id res chain seq x y z
N MET A 1 -63.11 -42.91 -4.73
CA MET A 1 -62.86 -44.35 -4.45
C MET A 1 -61.38 -44.57 -4.60
N ASP A 2 -60.76 -44.96 -3.48
CA ASP A 2 -59.38 -45.42 -3.35
C ASP A 2 -59.02 -46.47 -4.40
N LEU A 3 -57.76 -46.45 -4.81
CA LEU A 3 -56.96 -47.67 -5.00
C LEU A 3 -55.48 -47.32 -4.72
N SER A 4 -55.11 -47.48 -3.45
CA SER A 4 -53.76 -47.80 -3.02
C SER A 4 -53.43 -49.27 -3.35
N SER A 5 -52.12 -49.58 -3.35
CA SER A 5 -51.46 -50.91 -3.43
C SER A 5 -51.26 -51.45 -4.86
N VAL A 6 -50.07 -51.87 -5.31
CA VAL A 6 -49.27 -53.01 -4.84
C VAL A 6 -47.90 -53.02 -5.55
N ALA A 7 -46.88 -53.47 -4.81
CA ALA A 7 -45.59 -54.07 -5.22
C ALA A 7 -44.57 -53.20 -6.01
N ALA A 8 -43.44 -52.81 -5.43
CA ALA A 8 -42.30 -53.60 -4.93
C ALA A 8 -41.37 -54.09 -6.04
N GLY A 9 -40.12 -53.61 -5.96
CA GLY A 9 -38.93 -54.24 -6.51
C GLY A 9 -38.67 -53.93 -7.98
N ASN A 10 -37.71 -53.05 -8.26
CA ASN A 10 -36.61 -53.36 -9.18
C ASN A 10 -35.46 -52.37 -8.98
N CYS A 11 -34.26 -52.95 -8.98
CA CYS A 11 -32.97 -52.37 -8.68
C CYS A 11 -32.66 -51.12 -9.51
N GLU A 12 -32.25 -50.05 -8.84
CA GLU A 12 -31.79 -48.80 -9.42
C GLU A 12 -30.26 -48.73 -9.30
N GLU A 13 -29.55 -49.72 -9.85
CA GLU A 13 -28.07 -49.80 -9.78
C GLU A 13 -27.36 -49.94 -11.14
N ASP A 14 -28.08 -49.89 -12.28
CA ASP A 14 -27.47 -50.16 -13.60
C ASP A 14 -27.53 -49.01 -14.63
N ILE A 15 -27.85 -47.77 -14.23
CA ILE A 15 -27.91 -46.64 -15.18
C ILE A 15 -26.55 -45.93 -15.38
N TYR A 16 -25.51 -46.26 -14.60
CA TYR A 16 -24.22 -45.53 -14.67
C TYR A 16 -23.09 -46.18 -15.49
N GLN A 17 -23.30 -47.32 -16.15
CA GLN A 17 -22.19 -48.04 -16.81
C GLN A 17 -22.06 -47.90 -18.33
N ASN A 18 -22.82 -47.04 -18.99
CA ASN A 18 -22.65 -46.80 -20.44
C ASN A 18 -22.52 -45.32 -20.81
N HIS A 19 -21.75 -44.55 -20.05
CA HIS A 19 -21.26 -43.27 -20.54
C HIS A 19 -20.10 -43.47 -21.50
N THR A 20 -20.40 -43.26 -22.78
CA THR A 20 -19.45 -43.26 -23.89
C THR A 20 -18.23 -42.39 -23.57
N PRO A 21 -16.99 -42.86 -23.82
CA PRO A 21 -15.75 -42.17 -23.48
C PRO A 21 -15.56 -40.82 -24.21
N THR A 22 -16.42 -40.51 -25.17
CA THR A 22 -16.48 -39.23 -25.87
C THR A 22 -17.13 -38.11 -25.04
N CYS A 23 -18.10 -38.42 -24.18
CA CYS A 23 -18.80 -37.39 -23.39
C CYS A 23 -17.92 -36.82 -22.27
N GLN A 24 -17.17 -37.67 -21.57
CA GLN A 24 -16.22 -37.24 -20.53
C GLN A 24 -15.06 -36.41 -21.10
N LYS A 25 -14.56 -36.75 -22.29
CA LYS A 25 -13.50 -35.97 -22.96
C LYS A 25 -13.97 -34.58 -23.35
N ASN A 26 -15.19 -34.45 -23.85
CA ASN A 26 -15.76 -33.16 -24.22
C ASN A 26 -16.03 -32.28 -22.99
N LEU A 27 -16.49 -32.87 -21.87
CA LEU A 27 -16.69 -32.14 -20.62
C LEU A 27 -15.36 -31.65 -20.03
N ALA A 28 -14.33 -32.51 -19.99
CA ALA A 28 -13.01 -32.13 -19.51
C ALA A 28 -12.39 -31.01 -20.36
N LEU A 29 -12.54 -31.08 -21.68
CA LEU A 29 -12.06 -30.03 -22.59
C LEU A 29 -12.82 -28.71 -22.38
N LEU A 30 -14.14 -28.76 -22.19
CA LEU A 30 -14.95 -27.56 -21.92
C LEU A 30 -14.54 -26.88 -20.61
N LEU A 31 -14.31 -27.67 -19.55
CA LEU A 31 -13.83 -27.17 -18.27
C LEU A 31 -12.44 -26.53 -18.38
N LEU A 32 -11.54 -27.13 -19.17
CA LEU A 32 -10.19 -26.61 -19.41
C LEU A 32 -10.22 -25.29 -20.22
N ILE A 33 -11.10 -25.19 -21.22
CA ILE A 33 -11.29 -23.95 -21.98
C ILE A 33 -11.89 -22.86 -21.08
N SER A 34 -12.86 -23.21 -20.24
CA SER A 34 -13.48 -22.25 -19.32
C SER A 34 -12.52 -21.71 -18.27
N SER A 35 -11.62 -22.55 -17.73
CA SER A 35 -10.62 -22.12 -16.75
C SER A 35 -9.55 -21.24 -17.38
N VAL A 36 -9.13 -21.52 -18.62
CA VAL A 36 -8.19 -20.68 -19.38
C VAL A 36 -8.81 -19.32 -19.72
N LEU A 37 -10.09 -19.28 -20.11
CA LEU A 37 -10.79 -18.03 -20.39
C LEU A 37 -10.97 -17.18 -19.11
N LEU A 38 -11.40 -17.78 -18.01
CA LEU A 38 -11.54 -17.08 -16.73
C LEU A 38 -10.19 -16.57 -16.21
N GLY A 39 -9.14 -17.39 -16.26
CA GLY A 39 -7.78 -16.98 -15.89
C GLY A 39 -7.25 -15.87 -16.78
N GLY A 40 -7.50 -15.94 -18.10
CA GLY A 40 -7.12 -14.90 -19.05
C GLY A 40 -7.80 -13.57 -18.77
N THR A 41 -9.13 -13.55 -18.60
CA THR A 41 -9.89 -12.32 -18.30
C THR A 41 -9.46 -11.68 -16.97
N PHE A 42 -9.20 -12.48 -15.94
CA PHE A 42 -8.71 -11.99 -14.66
C PHE A 42 -7.30 -11.38 -14.79
N TYR A 43 -6.39 -12.04 -15.50
CA TYR A 43 -5.04 -11.53 -15.73
C TYR A 43 -5.04 -10.24 -16.55
N PHE A 44 -5.86 -10.15 -17.61
CA PHE A 44 -6.03 -8.92 -18.38
C PHE A 44 -6.64 -7.79 -17.53
N GLY A 45 -7.59 -8.09 -16.64
CA GLY A 45 -8.16 -7.13 -15.70
C GLY A 45 -7.13 -6.53 -14.75
N ILE A 46 -6.23 -7.36 -14.19
CA ILE A 46 -5.14 -6.89 -13.33
C ILE A 46 -4.16 -6.01 -14.12
N MET A 47 -3.77 -6.43 -15.33
CA MET A 47 -2.85 -5.66 -16.17
C MET A 47 -3.45 -4.31 -16.58
N PHE A 48 -4.74 -4.27 -16.94
CA PHE A 48 -5.45 -3.02 -17.23
C PHE A 48 -5.60 -2.13 -16.00
N GLY A 49 -5.91 -2.71 -14.83
CA GLY A 49 -6.00 -1.96 -13.57
C GLY A 49 -4.68 -1.34 -13.15
N GLN A 50 -3.56 -2.07 -13.30
CA GLN A 50 -2.21 -1.56 -13.05
C GLN A 50 -1.83 -0.45 -14.04
N HIS A 51 -2.15 -0.63 -15.33
CA HIS A 51 -1.86 0.39 -16.33
C HIS A 51 -2.73 1.65 -16.15
N ALA A 52 -4.00 1.51 -15.77
CA ALA A 52 -4.88 2.63 -15.46
C ALA A 52 -4.44 3.36 -14.19
N SER A 53 -4.08 2.63 -13.12
CA SER A 53 -3.58 3.22 -11.88
C SER A 53 -2.27 3.98 -12.09
N ARG A 54 -1.35 3.44 -12.90
CA ARG A 54 -0.10 4.12 -13.24
C ARG A 54 -0.36 5.37 -14.08
N LYS A 55 -1.26 5.28 -15.06
CA LYS A 55 -1.64 6.42 -15.89
C LYS A 55 -2.32 7.53 -15.07
N ILE A 56 -3.23 7.20 -14.15
CA ILE A 56 -3.85 8.17 -13.22
C ILE A 56 -2.79 8.88 -12.36
N GLN A 57 -1.75 8.15 -11.93
CA GLN A 57 -0.69 8.73 -11.12
C GLN A 57 0.28 9.61 -11.94
N GLU A 58 0.59 9.22 -13.17
CA GLU A 58 1.36 10.02 -14.13
C GLU A 58 0.56 11.27 -14.56
N ASP A 59 -0.74 11.14 -14.79
CA ASP A 59 -1.66 12.23 -15.11
C ASP A 59 -1.80 13.20 -13.93
N ASN A 60 -1.89 12.72 -12.67
CA ASN A 60 -1.93 13.59 -11.49
C ASN A 60 -0.62 14.37 -11.27
N VAL A 61 0.54 13.78 -11.61
CA VAL A 61 1.84 14.48 -11.52
C VAL A 61 1.97 15.50 -12.66
N ALA A 62 1.54 15.14 -13.87
CA ALA A 62 1.49 16.05 -15.01
C ALA A 62 0.49 17.20 -14.78
N GLU A 63 -0.66 16.94 -14.16
CA GLU A 63 -1.68 17.92 -13.83
C GLU A 63 -1.19 18.92 -12.77
N ASN A 64 -0.49 18.46 -11.73
CA ASN A 64 0.15 19.36 -10.76
C ASN A 64 1.23 20.23 -11.43
N SER A 65 2.03 19.66 -12.33
CA SER A 65 3.02 20.42 -13.11
C SER A 65 2.37 21.46 -14.02
N LEU A 66 1.25 21.11 -14.67
CA LEU A 66 0.53 21.99 -15.59
C LEU A 66 -0.21 23.10 -14.84
N ARG A 67 -0.71 22.80 -13.63
CA ARG A 67 -1.31 23.78 -12.72
C ARG A 67 -0.27 24.79 -12.21
N ASP A 68 0.92 24.32 -11.86
CA ASP A 68 2.03 25.19 -11.44
C ASP A 68 2.52 26.07 -12.60
N GLU A 69 2.61 25.51 -13.82
CA GLU A 69 2.98 26.26 -15.03
C GLU A 69 1.93 27.31 -15.42
N LEU A 70 0.64 26.98 -15.25
CA LEU A 70 -0.45 27.92 -15.47
C LEU A 70 -0.44 29.07 -14.45
N LEU A 71 -0.18 28.77 -13.17
CA LEU A 71 -0.04 29.78 -12.12
C LEU A 71 1.16 30.70 -12.41
N LEU A 72 2.30 30.14 -12.81
CA LEU A 72 3.49 30.93 -13.20
C LEU A 72 3.21 31.82 -14.41
N SER A 73 2.49 31.31 -15.41
CA SER A 73 2.11 32.06 -16.61
C SER A 73 1.17 33.22 -16.26
N GLN A 74 0.20 32.98 -15.37
CA GLN A 74 -0.73 33.99 -14.90
C GLN A 74 -0.03 35.10 -14.10
N GLU A 75 0.92 34.74 -13.23
CA GLU A 75 1.77 35.71 -12.52
C GLU A 75 2.61 36.55 -13.50
N LYS A 76 3.20 35.93 -14.52
CA LYS A 76 4.00 36.63 -15.52
C LYS A 76 3.18 37.64 -16.31
N LEU A 77 1.96 37.28 -16.71
CA LEU A 77 1.03 38.18 -17.40
C LEU A 77 0.63 39.37 -16.52
N LEU A 78 0.35 39.14 -15.22
CA LEU A 78 0.04 40.22 -14.27
C LEU A 78 1.23 41.19 -14.10
N VAL A 79 2.46 40.67 -14.07
CA VAL A 79 3.67 41.48 -13.98
C VAL A 79 3.91 42.29 -15.26
N GLU A 80 3.72 41.70 -16.44
CA GLU A 80 3.85 42.42 -17.71
C GLU A 80 2.79 43.52 -17.87
N LEU A 81 1.56 43.26 -17.42
CA LEU A 81 0.48 44.23 -17.47
C LEU A 81 0.72 45.40 -16.51
N ALA A 82 1.19 45.12 -15.29
CA ALA A 82 1.62 46.14 -14.34
C ALA A 82 2.80 46.98 -14.87
N LYS A 83 3.76 46.34 -15.56
CA LYS A 83 4.91 47.03 -16.16
C LYS A 83 4.49 47.92 -17.34
N SER A 84 3.58 47.43 -18.19
CA SER A 84 3.01 48.20 -19.30
C SER A 84 2.24 49.42 -18.79
N GLN A 85 1.42 49.25 -17.76
CA GLN A 85 0.68 50.34 -17.13
C GLN A 85 1.63 51.39 -16.51
N SER A 86 2.68 50.93 -15.81
CA SER A 86 3.70 51.82 -15.25
C SER A 86 4.45 52.61 -16.34
N GLN A 87 4.78 51.97 -17.47
CA GLN A 87 5.43 52.65 -18.61
C GLN A 87 4.50 53.65 -19.29
N SER A 88 3.21 53.33 -19.41
CA SER A 88 2.20 54.26 -19.94
C SER A 88 2.07 55.51 -19.08
N ILE A 89 2.01 55.36 -17.75
CA ILE A 89 1.96 56.47 -16.79
C ILE A 89 3.24 57.31 -16.89
N GLN A 90 4.40 56.66 -16.99
CA GLN A 90 5.69 57.36 -17.07
C GLN A 90 5.83 58.16 -18.38
N ASN A 91 5.36 57.62 -19.50
CA ASN A 91 5.33 58.33 -20.79
C ASN A 91 4.33 59.48 -20.82
N ALA A 92 3.20 59.37 -20.10
CA ALA A 92 2.25 60.47 -19.94
C ALA A 92 2.82 61.63 -19.10
N MET A 93 3.62 61.32 -18.07
CA MET A 93 4.29 62.33 -17.24
C MET A 93 5.42 63.04 -18.01
N THR A 94 6.25 62.33 -18.78
CA THR A 94 7.36 62.93 -19.52
C THR A 94 6.94 63.75 -20.74
N ASN A 95 5.80 63.42 -21.35
CA ASN A 95 5.23 64.25 -22.43
C ASN A 95 4.47 65.49 -21.91
N GLY A 96 3.99 65.46 -20.66
CA GLY A 96 3.41 66.65 -20.01
C GLY A 96 4.45 67.73 -19.69
N GLU A 97 5.65 67.34 -19.25
CA GLU A 97 6.71 68.30 -18.87
C GLU A 97 7.42 68.96 -20.05
N ASN A 98 7.37 68.37 -21.26
CA ASN A 98 7.94 68.98 -22.47
C ASN A 98 7.02 70.00 -23.16
N SER A 99 5.82 70.24 -22.62
CA SER A 99 4.81 71.16 -23.17
C SER A 99 4.86 72.58 -22.59
N GLU A 100 5.63 72.84 -21.53
CA GLU A 100 5.64 74.15 -20.84
C GLU A 100 6.87 75.02 -21.13
N ASN A 101 7.80 74.60 -22.00
CA ASN A 101 9.00 75.39 -22.24
C ASN A 101 9.40 75.48 -23.71
N LYS A 102 8.59 76.19 -24.50
CA LYS A 102 9.01 76.65 -25.83
C LYS A 102 8.24 77.90 -26.28
N ASP A 103 8.41 78.97 -25.51
CA ASP A 103 8.14 80.32 -25.98
C ASP A 103 9.49 81.03 -26.15
N SER A 104 9.91 81.24 -27.41
CA SER A 104 10.78 82.34 -27.87
C SER A 104 11.21 82.15 -29.33
N THR A 105 10.59 82.95 -30.21
CA THR A 105 11.18 83.67 -31.37
C THR A 105 12.00 82.88 -32.41
N MET A 106 11.58 82.86 -33.67
CA MET A 106 11.82 83.94 -34.65
C MET A 106 11.39 83.52 -36.07
N SER A 107 10.76 84.47 -36.76
CA SER A 107 10.23 84.49 -38.13
C SER A 107 10.95 83.66 -39.19
N THR A 108 10.18 82.94 -40.02
CA THR A 108 10.40 82.97 -41.49
C THR A 108 9.12 82.57 -42.23
N ASP A 109 8.67 83.50 -43.09
CA ASP A 109 7.63 83.34 -44.10
C ASP A 109 7.79 82.07 -44.93
N SER A 110 6.72 81.29 -45.07
CA SER A 110 6.35 80.63 -46.34
C SER A 110 5.00 79.90 -46.24
N ASP A 111 4.15 80.19 -47.22
CA ASP A 111 3.02 79.40 -47.72
C ASP A 111 1.92 78.96 -46.75
N VAL A 112 1.10 79.95 -46.40
CA VAL A 112 -0.32 79.78 -46.10
C VAL A 112 -1.05 79.44 -47.41
N THR A 113 -1.18 78.16 -47.74
CA THR A 113 -2.29 77.59 -48.54
C THR A 113 -2.18 76.07 -48.55
N ASN A 114 -2.51 75.38 -47.44
CA ASN A 114 -2.88 73.93 -47.40
C ASN A 114 -3.38 73.44 -46.01
N GLU A 115 -3.64 74.33 -45.05
CA GLU A 115 -4.11 74.00 -43.69
C GLU A 115 -5.50 73.32 -43.55
N PRO A 116 -6.53 73.55 -44.41
CA PRO A 116 -7.83 72.91 -44.22
C PRO A 116 -7.82 71.41 -44.57
N GLU A 117 -6.89 70.94 -45.41
CA GLU A 117 -6.77 69.52 -45.75
C GLU A 117 -6.15 68.68 -44.62
N LYS A 118 -5.22 69.25 -43.84
CA LYS A 118 -4.61 68.57 -42.69
C LYS A 118 -5.60 68.34 -41.54
N MET A 119 -6.47 69.32 -41.25
CA MET A 119 -7.51 69.17 -40.23
C MET A 119 -8.59 68.16 -40.65
N SER A 120 -8.93 68.10 -41.94
CA SER A 120 -9.84 67.09 -42.50
C SER A 120 -9.26 65.67 -42.39
N LEU A 121 -7.98 65.48 -42.75
CA LEU A 121 -7.28 64.20 -42.66
C LEU A 121 -7.18 63.71 -41.20
N MET A 122 -6.92 64.61 -40.25
CA MET A 122 -6.82 64.27 -38.83
C MET A 122 -8.17 63.90 -38.22
N GLY A 123 -9.26 64.54 -38.65
CA GLY A 123 -10.63 64.15 -38.30
C GLY A 123 -10.99 62.74 -38.78
N GLN A 124 -10.64 62.40 -40.03
CA GLN A 124 -10.83 61.05 -40.58
C GLN A 124 -9.99 59.99 -39.84
N HIS A 125 -8.76 60.33 -39.44
CA HIS A 125 -7.91 59.41 -38.70
C HIS A 125 -8.43 59.15 -37.27
N LEU A 126 -8.95 60.18 -36.60
CA LEU A 126 -9.63 60.05 -35.30
C LEU A 126 -10.86 59.16 -35.39
N GLU A 127 -11.68 59.32 -36.43
CA GLU A 127 -12.88 58.50 -36.64
C GLU A 127 -12.52 57.03 -36.91
N LEU A 128 -11.44 56.79 -37.67
CA LEU A 128 -10.93 55.45 -37.94
C LEU A 128 -10.39 54.77 -36.68
N LEU A 129 -9.61 55.50 -35.86
CA LEU A 129 -9.13 55.02 -34.56
C LEU A 129 -10.27 54.72 -33.59
N GLN A 130 -11.29 55.59 -33.55
CA GLN A 130 -12.45 55.38 -32.68
C GLN A 130 -13.24 54.13 -33.10
N LYS A 131 -13.36 53.90 -34.41
CA LYS A 131 -14.01 52.70 -34.96
C LYS A 131 -13.21 51.42 -34.66
N GLU A 132 -11.89 51.47 -34.82
CA GLU A 132 -11.01 50.34 -34.52
C GLU A 132 -11.03 50.00 -33.01
N LEU A 133 -11.03 51.01 -32.16
CA LEU A 133 -11.11 50.85 -30.70
C LEU A 133 -12.48 50.27 -30.27
N ALA A 134 -13.57 50.71 -30.90
CA ALA A 134 -14.89 50.13 -30.68
C ALA A 134 -14.97 48.66 -31.14
N GLN A 135 -14.31 48.32 -32.26
CA GLN A 135 -14.25 46.95 -32.76
C GLN A 135 -13.41 46.04 -31.84
N GLN A 136 -12.28 46.54 -31.32
CA GLN A 136 -11.47 45.82 -30.33
C GLN A 136 -12.23 45.61 -29.01
N ALA A 137 -12.98 46.62 -28.55
CA ALA A 137 -13.80 46.50 -27.35
C ALA A 137 -14.90 45.43 -27.50
N LEU A 138 -15.52 45.35 -28.68
CA LEU A 138 -16.48 44.29 -29.01
C LEU A 138 -15.83 42.91 -29.00
N ALA A 139 -14.69 42.74 -29.68
CA ALA A 139 -13.96 41.47 -29.73
C ALA A 139 -13.54 40.99 -28.33
N LEU A 140 -13.01 41.88 -27.49
CA LEU A 140 -12.68 41.57 -26.09
C LEU A 140 -13.90 41.19 -25.26
N SER A 141 -15.06 41.81 -25.52
CA SER A 141 -16.30 41.46 -24.82
C SER A 141 -16.82 40.07 -25.22
N GLU A 142 -16.64 39.66 -26.47
CA GLU A 142 -16.99 38.32 -26.96
C GLU A 142 -16.03 37.27 -26.40
N GLU A 143 -14.72 37.56 -26.39
CA GLU A 143 -13.71 36.69 -25.79
C GLU A 143 -13.96 36.47 -24.29
N ARG A 144 -14.28 37.54 -23.54
CA ARG A 144 -14.67 37.42 -22.12
C ARG A 144 -15.89 36.51 -21.92
N LYS A 145 -16.91 36.61 -22.78
CA LYS A 145 -18.08 35.73 -22.70
C LYS A 145 -17.70 34.27 -22.92
N LEU A 146 -16.81 33.98 -23.86
CA LEU A 146 -16.33 32.62 -24.11
C LEU A 146 -15.50 32.10 -22.94
N LEU A 147 -14.66 32.94 -22.33
CA LEU A 147 -13.90 32.60 -21.13
C LEU A 147 -14.83 32.32 -19.93
N ASP A 148 -15.86 33.14 -19.71
CA ASP A 148 -16.84 32.93 -18.64
C ASP A 148 -17.61 31.62 -18.85
N GLN A 149 -17.98 31.30 -20.10
CA GLN A 149 -18.62 30.04 -20.43
C GLN A 149 -17.70 28.84 -20.17
N ALA A 150 -16.44 28.91 -20.65
CA ALA A 150 -15.46 27.86 -20.41
C ALA A 150 -15.17 27.67 -18.90
N ALA A 151 -15.14 28.76 -18.13
CA ALA A 151 -14.96 28.72 -16.69
C ALA A 151 -16.12 27.99 -15.98
N GLU A 152 -17.38 28.22 -16.38
CA GLU A 152 -18.52 27.49 -15.84
C GLU A 152 -18.52 26.02 -16.26
N GLU A 153 -18.10 25.68 -17.49
CA GLU A 153 -17.96 24.28 -17.94
C GLU A 153 -16.90 23.53 -17.11
N VAL A 154 -15.73 24.14 -16.88
CA VAL A 154 -14.67 23.57 -16.02
C VAL A 154 -15.18 23.39 -14.60
N LYS A 155 -15.91 24.36 -14.06
CA LYS A 155 -16.49 24.29 -12.71
C LYS A 155 -17.53 23.17 -12.58
N GLN A 156 -18.37 22.96 -13.60
CA GLN A 156 -19.32 21.83 -13.64
C GLN A 156 -18.62 20.48 -13.76
N ALA A 157 -17.59 20.38 -14.60
CA ALA A 157 -16.77 19.18 -14.75
C ALA A 157 -16.06 18.83 -13.43
N TRP A 158 -15.49 19.83 -12.75
CA TRP A 158 -14.85 19.67 -11.45
C TRP A 158 -15.84 19.19 -10.37
N GLY A 159 -17.04 19.78 -10.30
CA GLY A 159 -18.09 19.32 -9.39
C GLY A 159 -18.50 17.87 -9.63
N SER A 160 -18.59 17.46 -10.91
CA SER A 160 -18.89 16.08 -11.30
C SER A 160 -17.76 15.12 -10.92
N TYR A 161 -16.50 15.53 -11.12
CA TYR A 161 -15.32 14.76 -10.73
C TYR A 161 -15.27 14.54 -9.22
N GLN A 162 -15.49 15.58 -8.41
CA GLN A 162 -15.54 15.47 -6.94
C GLN A 162 -16.64 14.51 -6.46
N LEU A 163 -17.80 14.51 -7.11
CA LEU A 163 -18.88 13.58 -6.79
C LEU A 163 -18.49 12.13 -7.13
N TYR A 164 -17.85 11.92 -8.28
CA TYR A 164 -17.36 10.60 -8.71
C TYR A 164 -16.26 10.06 -7.81
N THR A 165 -15.28 10.89 -7.42
CA THR A 165 -14.22 10.47 -6.49
C THR A 165 -14.78 10.11 -5.12
N SER A 166 -15.73 10.90 -4.60
CA SER A 166 -16.45 10.58 -3.36
C SER A 166 -17.21 9.24 -3.44
N GLN A 167 -17.86 8.95 -4.58
CA GLN A 167 -18.54 7.67 -4.80
C GLN A 167 -17.57 6.49 -4.81
N ILE A 168 -16.46 6.59 -5.55
CA ILE A 168 -15.41 5.54 -5.57
C ILE A 168 -14.87 5.30 -4.16
N GLU A 169 -14.61 6.35 -3.39
CA GLU A 169 -14.13 6.19 -2.02
C GLU A 169 -15.16 5.51 -1.12
N ALA A 170 -16.45 5.82 -1.29
CA ALA A 170 -17.51 5.17 -0.54
C ALA A 170 -17.64 3.67 -0.89
N GLU A 171 -17.58 3.33 -2.18
CA GLU A 171 -17.57 1.94 -2.66
C GLU A 171 -16.33 1.18 -2.15
N ARG A 172 -15.15 1.81 -2.22
CA ARG A 172 -13.92 1.24 -1.69
C ARG A 172 -14.03 0.92 -0.19
N ARG A 173 -14.54 1.86 0.61
CA ARG A 173 -14.78 1.63 2.05
C ARG A 173 -15.80 0.52 2.31
N ALA A 174 -16.80 0.36 1.44
CA ALA A 174 -17.76 -0.73 1.55
C ALA A 174 -17.10 -2.09 1.27
N ILE A 175 -16.31 -2.20 0.20
CA ILE A 175 -15.54 -3.40 -0.13
C ILE A 175 -14.56 -3.76 0.98
N ASP A 176 -13.82 -2.77 1.51
CA ASP A 176 -12.86 -2.98 2.59
C ASP A 176 -13.55 -3.55 3.84
N ARG A 177 -14.76 -3.05 4.18
CA ARG A 177 -15.57 -3.58 5.29
C ARG A 177 -16.02 -5.02 5.03
N ASP A 178 -16.50 -5.31 3.83
CA ASP A 178 -16.96 -6.65 3.47
C ASP A 178 -15.81 -7.68 3.51
N LEU A 179 -14.61 -7.26 3.07
CA LEU A 179 -13.39 -8.07 3.18
C LEU A 179 -12.98 -8.31 4.63
N GLN A 180 -13.04 -7.28 5.49
CA GLN A 180 -12.74 -7.45 6.92
C GLN A 180 -13.67 -8.48 7.58
N VAL A 181 -14.98 -8.41 7.30
CA VAL A 181 -15.97 -9.38 7.82
C VAL A 181 -15.71 -10.79 7.26
N LEU A 182 -15.32 -10.90 5.99
CA LEU A 182 -14.98 -12.18 5.38
C LEU A 182 -13.75 -12.81 6.05
N PHE A 183 -12.68 -12.05 6.24
CA PHE A 183 -11.45 -12.57 6.87
C PHE A 183 -11.63 -12.88 8.35
N GLU A 184 -12.46 -12.14 9.08
CA GLU A 184 -12.88 -12.48 10.44
C GLU A 184 -13.50 -13.88 10.46
N LYS A 185 -14.50 -14.13 9.61
CA LYS A 185 -15.19 -15.43 9.51
C LYS A 185 -14.25 -16.55 9.10
N LEU A 186 -13.44 -16.34 8.06
CA LEU A 186 -12.48 -17.34 7.59
C LEU A 186 -11.45 -17.69 8.66
N THR A 187 -11.01 -16.71 9.46
CA THR A 187 -10.11 -16.95 10.58
C THR A 187 -10.75 -17.89 11.61
N VAL A 188 -11.99 -17.59 12.01
CA VAL A 188 -12.71 -18.41 13.00
C VAL A 188 -13.03 -19.80 12.45
N GLU A 189 -13.38 -19.92 11.18
CA GLU A 189 -13.68 -21.19 10.51
C GLU A 189 -12.44 -22.09 10.38
N GLU A 190 -11.28 -21.54 10.01
CA GLU A 190 -10.06 -22.31 9.80
C GLU A 190 -9.24 -22.55 11.07
N PHE A 191 -9.10 -21.53 11.93
CA PHE A 191 -8.19 -21.56 13.09
C PHE A 191 -8.91 -21.56 14.44
N GLY A 192 -10.24 -21.43 14.45
CA GLY A 192 -11.04 -21.25 15.66
C GLY A 192 -11.03 -19.80 16.17
N PRO A 193 -11.81 -19.50 17.21
CA PRO A 193 -11.80 -18.17 17.83
C PRO A 193 -10.48 -17.91 18.57
N GLY A 194 -10.00 -16.66 18.51
CA GLY A 194 -8.79 -16.22 19.22
C GLY A 194 -8.97 -16.10 20.75
N PRO A 195 -7.89 -15.73 21.49
CA PRO A 195 -6.57 -15.35 20.99
C PRO A 195 -5.75 -16.55 20.52
N HIS A 196 -4.93 -16.33 19.48
CA HIS A 196 -4.00 -17.33 18.97
C HIS A 196 -2.58 -17.08 19.49
N PHE A 197 -1.84 -18.16 19.74
CA PHE A 197 -0.47 -18.08 20.25
C PHE A 197 0.50 -18.74 19.29
N ILE A 198 1.56 -18.04 18.92
CA ILE A 198 2.58 -18.56 18.00
C ILE A 198 3.94 -18.54 18.68
N GLN A 199 4.56 -19.71 18.78
CA GLN A 199 5.91 -19.83 19.30
C GLN A 199 6.93 -19.87 18.17
N PHE A 200 7.83 -18.89 18.18
CA PHE A 200 9.01 -18.86 17.33
C PHE A 200 10.18 -19.52 18.05
N GLN A 201 10.88 -20.40 17.31
CA GLN A 201 12.09 -21.06 17.77
C GLN A 201 13.26 -20.58 16.92
N LEU A 202 14.37 -20.20 17.55
CA LEU A 202 15.50 -19.58 16.85
C LEU A 202 16.85 -19.95 17.47
N TYR A 203 17.89 -19.83 16.66
CA TYR A 203 19.29 -19.95 17.11
C TYR A 203 19.89 -18.57 17.30
N LEU A 204 20.11 -18.20 18.55
CA LEU A 204 20.78 -16.96 18.92
C LEU A 204 22.29 -17.18 18.95
N PRO A 205 23.08 -16.40 18.20
CA PRO A 205 24.52 -16.43 18.38
C PRO A 205 24.87 -15.97 19.81
N ARG A 206 25.83 -16.65 20.44
CA ARG A 206 26.40 -16.17 21.70
C ARG A 206 27.23 -14.93 21.42
N LEU A 207 27.18 -13.95 22.33
CA LEU A 207 27.95 -12.71 22.22
C LEU A 207 29.47 -12.94 22.27
N THR A 208 29.89 -14.13 22.74
CA THR A 208 31.27 -14.61 22.71
C THR A 208 31.46 -15.54 21.51
N ASP A 209 32.40 -15.21 20.63
CA ASP A 209 32.62 -15.83 19.31
C ASP A 209 32.95 -17.35 19.32
N GLU A 210 33.09 -18.00 20.49
CA GLU A 210 33.66 -19.36 20.61
C GLU A 210 32.69 -20.48 21.00
N VAL A 211 31.38 -20.23 21.18
CA VAL A 211 30.45 -21.26 21.67
C VAL A 211 29.20 -21.41 20.80
N ASP A 212 28.77 -22.66 20.62
CA ASP A 212 27.57 -23.09 19.91
C ASP A 212 26.35 -22.18 20.13
N ASP A 213 25.61 -21.94 19.04
CA ASP A 213 24.38 -21.14 19.01
C ASP A 213 23.39 -21.61 20.09
N MET A 214 22.82 -20.67 20.83
CA MET A 214 21.88 -20.95 21.91
C MET A 214 20.46 -21.08 21.35
N PHE A 215 19.84 -22.24 21.55
CA PHE A 215 18.43 -22.42 21.25
C PHE A 215 17.59 -21.51 22.14
N SER A 216 16.78 -20.66 21.53
CA SER A 216 15.94 -19.66 22.20
C SER A 216 14.56 -19.64 21.58
N TYR A 217 13.60 -19.04 22.28
CA TYR A 217 12.23 -18.94 21.81
C TYR A 217 11.59 -17.64 22.26
N PHE A 218 10.56 -17.22 21.54
CA PHE A 218 9.63 -16.20 21.99
C PHE A 218 8.21 -16.57 21.52
N THR A 219 7.20 -16.09 22.23
CA THR A 219 5.80 -16.35 21.90
C THR A 219 5.09 -15.04 21.63
N ILE A 220 4.38 -15.00 20.50
CA ILE A 220 3.51 -13.91 20.10
C ILE A 220 2.07 -14.29 20.47
N GLU A 221 1.37 -13.40 21.13
CA GLU A 221 -0.09 -13.40 21.20
C GLU A 221 -0.63 -12.57 20.03
N ILE A 222 -1.48 -13.20 19.23
CA ILE A 222 -2.11 -12.55 18.08
C ILE A 222 -3.37 -11.84 18.56
N THR A 223 -3.53 -10.60 18.10
CA THR A 223 -4.70 -9.78 18.40
C THR A 223 -5.98 -10.46 17.92
N SER A 224 -7.12 -10.04 18.45
CA SER A 224 -8.39 -10.58 17.97
C SER A 224 -8.56 -10.30 16.48
N GLU A 225 -9.08 -11.30 15.78
CA GLU A 225 -9.60 -11.24 14.43
C GLU A 225 -10.57 -10.06 14.22
N LYS A 226 -11.21 -9.55 15.26
CA LYS A 226 -12.09 -8.36 15.18
C LYS A 226 -11.34 -7.04 15.03
N VAL A 227 -10.08 -7.02 15.47
CA VAL A 227 -9.23 -5.83 15.52
C VAL A 227 -8.46 -5.67 14.22
N ALA A 228 -7.87 -6.75 13.71
CA ALA A 228 -7.07 -6.76 12.49
C ALA A 228 -7.33 -8.05 11.66
N PRO A 229 -8.57 -8.26 11.18
CA PRO A 229 -9.01 -9.55 10.59
C PRO A 229 -8.11 -10.00 9.44
N THR A 230 -7.80 -9.07 8.53
CA THR A 230 -7.01 -9.38 7.35
C THR A 230 -5.58 -9.78 7.72
N SER A 231 -4.95 -8.98 8.58
CA SER A 231 -3.58 -9.22 9.04
C SER A 231 -3.47 -10.53 9.82
N VAL A 232 -4.40 -10.79 10.73
CA VAL A 232 -4.47 -12.02 11.52
C VAL A 232 -4.64 -13.24 10.62
N PHE A 233 -5.62 -13.23 9.72
CA PHE A 233 -5.87 -14.34 8.80
C PHE A 233 -4.62 -14.69 7.98
N PHE A 234 -4.04 -13.70 7.31
CA PHE A 234 -2.88 -13.95 6.46
C PHE A 234 -1.65 -14.38 7.26
N PHE A 235 -1.44 -13.84 8.47
CA PHE A 235 -0.33 -14.28 9.30
C PHE A 235 -0.51 -15.74 9.74
N LEU A 236 -1.68 -16.11 10.24
CA LEU A 236 -1.99 -17.49 10.63
C LEU A 236 -1.87 -18.44 9.44
N LYS A 237 -2.32 -18.02 8.25
CA LYS A 237 -2.16 -18.82 7.03
C LYS A 237 -0.70 -19.03 6.65
N GLN A 238 0.17 -18.03 6.85
CA GLN A 238 1.62 -18.19 6.63
C GLN A 238 2.26 -19.16 7.63
N ILE A 239 1.76 -19.20 8.87
CA ILE A 239 2.21 -20.16 9.89
C ILE A 239 1.77 -21.57 9.54
N ASP A 240 0.50 -21.76 9.19
CA ASP A 240 -0.09 -23.04 8.74
C ASP A 240 0.66 -23.61 7.52
N LEU A 241 1.01 -22.74 6.56
CA LEU A 241 1.80 -23.10 5.39
C LEU A 241 3.30 -23.30 5.67
N GLY A 242 3.76 -23.14 6.92
CA GLY A 242 5.15 -23.36 7.33
C GLY A 242 6.15 -22.33 6.81
N LEU A 243 5.70 -21.17 6.33
CA LEU A 243 6.52 -20.18 5.61
C LEU A 243 7.56 -19.49 6.51
N TRP A 244 7.32 -19.52 7.82
CA TRP A 244 8.20 -18.95 8.84
C TRP A 244 9.29 -19.92 9.32
N SER A 245 9.46 -21.08 8.68
CA SER A 245 10.54 -22.03 8.98
C SER A 245 11.73 -21.81 8.05
N GLY A 246 12.83 -21.29 8.58
CA GLY A 246 14.06 -21.01 7.82
C GLY A 246 14.40 -19.53 7.53
N PRO A 247 13.46 -18.56 7.51
CA PRO A 247 13.79 -17.15 7.36
C PRO A 247 14.74 -16.62 8.43
N THR A 248 15.32 -15.46 8.18
CA THR A 248 16.26 -14.82 9.10
C THR A 248 15.75 -13.46 9.56
N ILE A 249 16.02 -13.16 10.82
CA ILE A 249 16.07 -11.78 11.31
C ILE A 249 17.45 -11.25 10.91
N TYR A 250 17.47 -10.22 10.08
CA TYR A 250 18.69 -9.74 9.43
C TYR A 250 18.95 -8.26 9.68
N PHE A 251 17.93 -7.51 10.07
CA PHE A 251 17.99 -6.06 10.22
C PHE A 251 17.48 -5.63 11.59
N ASN A 252 18.23 -4.72 12.21
CA ASN A 252 17.99 -4.13 13.51
C ASN A 252 18.44 -2.67 13.47
N ASP A 253 17.52 -1.71 13.44
CA ASP A 253 17.85 -0.28 13.51
C ASP A 253 17.78 0.30 14.93
N GLY A 254 17.70 -0.57 15.94
CA GLY A 254 17.52 -0.23 17.35
C GLY A 254 16.08 0.17 17.71
N ARG A 255 15.18 0.30 16.73
CA ARG A 255 13.74 0.53 16.94
C ARG A 255 12.90 -0.63 16.48
N THR A 256 13.34 -1.38 15.49
CA THR A 256 12.62 -2.48 14.87
C THR A 256 13.57 -3.62 14.50
N LEU A 257 13.13 -4.85 14.73
CA LEU A 257 13.76 -6.05 14.19
C LEU A 257 12.99 -6.50 12.96
N SER A 258 13.62 -6.56 11.79
CA SER A 258 12.94 -7.00 10.56
C SER A 258 13.41 -8.39 10.11
N THR A 259 12.45 -9.17 9.61
CA THR A 259 12.70 -10.46 8.94
C THR A 259 12.72 -10.29 7.42
N ASP A 260 13.52 -11.08 6.71
CA ASP A 260 13.43 -11.22 5.25
C ASP A 260 13.08 -12.66 4.93
N LEU A 261 11.94 -12.88 4.27
CA LEU A 261 11.61 -14.21 3.76
C LEU A 261 12.58 -14.61 2.65
N THR A 262 13.03 -13.68 1.79
CA THR A 262 13.86 -14.00 0.61
C THR A 262 15.20 -14.64 0.94
N GLN A 263 15.65 -14.55 2.20
CA GLN A 263 16.90 -15.15 2.68
C GLN A 263 16.71 -16.57 3.27
N THR A 264 15.75 -17.36 2.78
CA THR A 264 15.64 -18.78 3.19
C THR A 264 16.84 -19.58 2.69
N VAL A 265 17.69 -19.99 3.63
CA VAL A 265 18.70 -21.03 3.39
C VAL A 265 17.96 -22.36 3.23
N SER A 266 17.98 -22.95 2.03
CA SER A 266 17.48 -24.29 1.65
C SER A 266 17.09 -25.16 2.87
N ALA A 267 15.78 -25.28 3.12
CA ALA A 267 15.23 -25.99 4.28
C ALA A 267 15.67 -27.47 4.34
N GLY A 268 15.91 -28.09 3.17
CA GLY A 268 16.18 -29.53 3.04
C GLY A 268 17.48 -30.02 3.68
N ALA A 269 18.51 -29.18 3.79
CA ALA A 269 19.76 -29.57 4.46
C ALA A 269 19.66 -29.47 6.00
N LEU A 270 18.78 -28.60 6.51
CA LEU A 270 18.72 -28.28 7.94
C LEU A 270 17.75 -29.18 8.70
N THR A 271 16.60 -29.55 8.12
CA THR A 271 15.64 -30.47 8.75
C THR A 271 16.29 -31.79 9.16
N THR A 272 17.25 -32.29 8.38
CA THR A 272 17.94 -33.55 8.63
C THR A 272 18.96 -33.45 9.77
N ALA A 273 19.73 -32.36 9.82
CA ALA A 273 20.70 -32.11 10.89
C ALA A 273 20.01 -31.72 12.21
N LEU A 274 18.93 -30.95 12.14
CA LEU A 274 18.13 -30.52 13.29
C LEU A 274 17.33 -31.69 13.87
N ALA A 275 16.70 -32.53 13.03
CA ALA A 275 16.05 -33.75 13.47
C ALA A 275 17.05 -34.71 14.15
N ALA A 276 18.27 -34.84 13.62
CA ALA A 276 19.32 -35.64 14.26
C ALA A 276 19.75 -35.07 15.63
N LYS A 277 19.84 -33.73 15.78
CA LYS A 277 20.22 -33.07 17.04
C LYS A 277 19.09 -33.07 18.08
N LEU A 278 17.83 -32.94 17.65
CA LEU A 278 16.62 -33.00 18.49
C LEU A 278 16.18 -34.42 18.87
N MET A 279 16.46 -35.44 18.04
CA MET A 279 16.17 -36.83 18.39
C MET A 279 17.06 -37.37 19.52
N ASN A 280 18.21 -36.73 19.78
CA ASN A 280 19.08 -37.05 20.92
C ASN A 280 18.59 -36.44 22.25
N THR A 281 17.71 -35.44 22.23
CA THR A 281 17.06 -34.92 23.42
C THR A 281 15.70 -35.61 23.56
N ASN A 282 15.65 -36.63 24.42
CA ASN A 282 14.55 -37.58 24.61
C ASN A 282 13.25 -36.93 25.15
N ASN A 283 12.65 -36.02 24.38
CA ASN A 283 11.52 -35.21 24.77
C ASN A 283 10.35 -35.49 23.81
N SER A 284 9.21 -35.92 24.33
CA SER A 284 7.99 -36.19 23.53
C SER A 284 7.56 -34.98 22.69
N LEU A 285 7.90 -33.78 23.17
CA LEU A 285 7.77 -32.50 22.47
C LEU A 285 8.57 -32.48 21.16
N ALA A 286 9.82 -32.95 21.15
CA ALA A 286 10.67 -32.97 19.94
C ALA A 286 10.10 -33.86 18.84
N LYS A 287 9.44 -34.97 19.19
CA LYS A 287 8.71 -35.84 18.23
C LYS A 287 7.47 -35.15 17.65
N LYS A 288 6.69 -34.45 18.48
CA LYS A 288 5.49 -33.69 18.04
C LYS A 288 5.86 -32.47 17.18
N LEU A 289 7.01 -31.85 17.48
CA LEU A 289 7.57 -30.72 16.74
C LEU A 289 8.16 -31.15 15.37
N THR A 290 8.83 -32.30 15.30
CA THR A 290 9.41 -32.80 14.05
C THR A 290 8.39 -33.44 13.10
N SER A 291 7.24 -33.91 13.59
CA SER A 291 6.14 -34.38 12.73
C SER A 291 5.48 -33.23 11.97
N ASN A 292 5.33 -32.06 12.60
CA ASN A 292 4.72 -30.87 11.97
C ASN A 292 5.71 -30.14 11.06
N ALA A 293 7.00 -30.10 11.41
CA ALA A 293 8.04 -29.50 10.56
C ALA A 293 8.27 -30.24 9.22
N LYS A 294 7.73 -31.46 9.04
CA LYS A 294 7.75 -32.19 7.76
C LYS A 294 6.65 -31.72 6.78
N GLN A 295 5.68 -30.92 7.22
CA GLN A 295 4.66 -30.36 6.35
C GLN A 295 5.18 -29.09 5.67
N SER A 296 5.60 -29.27 4.42
CA SER A 296 5.76 -28.26 3.37
C SER A 296 6.51 -26.97 3.72
N SER A 297 7.83 -26.97 3.54
CA SER A 297 8.46 -25.73 3.07
C SER A 297 8.01 -25.52 1.61
N ILE A 298 6.95 -24.75 1.39
CA ILE A 298 6.65 -24.24 0.04
C ILE A 298 7.84 -23.35 -0.34
N PRO A 299 8.58 -23.65 -1.43
CA PRO A 299 9.65 -22.76 -1.88
C PRO A 299 9.11 -21.35 -2.08
N ILE A 300 9.87 -20.33 -1.73
CA ILE A 300 9.45 -18.92 -1.88
C ILE A 300 9.06 -18.60 -3.32
N ASP A 301 9.72 -19.21 -4.29
CA ASP A 301 9.36 -19.11 -5.71
C ASP A 301 7.92 -19.54 -5.97
N LYS A 302 7.43 -20.56 -5.25
CA LYS A 302 6.02 -20.95 -5.29
C LYS A 302 5.15 -19.92 -4.59
N MET A 303 5.53 -19.35 -3.44
CA MET A 303 4.75 -18.28 -2.79
C MET A 303 4.56 -17.05 -3.70
N ILE A 304 5.63 -16.61 -4.36
CA ILE A 304 5.59 -15.49 -5.31
C ILE A 304 4.70 -15.87 -6.50
N SER A 305 4.84 -17.08 -7.06
CA SER A 305 3.99 -17.54 -8.17
C SER A 305 2.50 -17.65 -7.82
N HIS A 306 2.16 -17.84 -6.53
CA HIS A 306 0.78 -17.88 -6.05
C HIS A 306 0.27 -16.51 -5.54
N GLY A 307 1.04 -15.43 -5.74
CA GLY A 307 0.63 -14.07 -5.38
C GLY A 307 0.78 -13.70 -3.91
N PHE A 308 1.22 -14.63 -3.04
CA PHE A 308 1.43 -14.38 -1.61
C PHE A 308 2.64 -13.48 -1.32
N GLY A 309 3.54 -13.29 -2.28
CA GLY A 309 4.72 -12.44 -2.14
C GLY A 309 4.43 -10.93 -2.17
N HIS A 310 3.24 -10.52 -2.64
CA HIS A 310 2.92 -9.11 -2.85
C HIS A 310 1.53 -8.73 -2.36
N LEU A 311 0.93 -9.51 -1.45
CA LEU A 311 -0.37 -9.17 -0.91
C LEU A 311 -0.30 -7.77 -0.32
N PRO A 312 -1.02 -6.78 -0.89
CA PRO A 312 -1.15 -5.50 -0.22
C PRO A 312 -1.96 -5.80 1.03
N PHE A 313 -1.30 -5.81 2.18
CA PHE A 313 -2.03 -5.82 3.43
C PHE A 313 -2.83 -4.52 3.46
N PRO A 314 -4.18 -4.57 3.50
CA PRO A 314 -4.94 -3.37 3.73
C PRO A 314 -4.42 -2.78 5.04
N GLU A 315 -4.11 -1.48 5.02
CA GLU A 315 -3.81 -0.79 6.26
C GLU A 315 -5.07 -0.89 7.12
N ASP A 316 -5.03 -1.72 8.16
CA ASP A 316 -6.09 -1.86 9.16
C ASP A 316 -6.11 -0.57 10.02
N SER A 317 -6.37 0.58 9.40
CA SER A 317 -5.92 1.90 9.86
C SER A 317 -6.73 2.49 11.00
N ALA A 318 -7.89 1.95 11.32
CA ALA A 318 -8.78 2.52 12.34
C ALA A 318 -8.68 1.86 13.72
N ASN A 319 -8.37 0.55 13.78
CA ASN A 319 -8.46 -0.23 15.02
C ASN A 319 -7.19 -1.04 15.35
N ALA A 320 -6.16 -1.02 14.50
CA ALA A 320 -4.97 -1.84 14.75
C ALA A 320 -4.27 -1.46 16.07
N LEU A 321 -3.57 -2.44 16.65
CA LEU A 321 -2.82 -2.25 17.88
C LEU A 321 -1.83 -1.08 17.72
N PRO A 322 -1.74 -0.18 18.72
CA PRO A 322 -0.75 0.89 18.69
C PRO A 322 0.65 0.30 18.61
N GLN A 323 1.56 1.00 17.94
CA GLN A 323 2.95 0.58 17.82
C GLN A 323 3.70 0.80 19.14
N SER A 324 3.52 -0.11 20.10
CA SER A 324 4.27 -0.11 21.34
C SER A 324 5.45 -1.08 21.30
N LYS A 325 6.38 -0.97 22.25
CA LYS A 325 7.44 -1.95 22.43
C LYS A 325 6.87 -3.38 22.45
N TYR A 326 7.54 -4.29 21.74
CA TYR A 326 7.20 -5.71 21.56
C TYR A 326 5.99 -6.03 20.67
N THR A 327 5.37 -5.04 20.02
CA THR A 327 4.33 -5.31 19.03
C THR A 327 4.92 -5.83 17.72
N VAL A 328 4.16 -6.67 17.03
CA VAL A 328 4.52 -7.34 15.79
C VAL A 328 3.59 -6.86 14.69
N CYS A 329 4.18 -6.37 13.60
CA CYS A 329 3.46 -5.68 12.54
C CYS A 329 4.00 -6.10 11.18
N PHE A 330 3.17 -5.99 10.13
CA PHE A 330 3.64 -6.22 8.77
C PHE A 330 4.44 -5.03 8.31
N LYS A 331 5.61 -5.29 7.71
CA LYS A 331 6.41 -4.26 7.05
C LYS A 331 5.60 -3.71 5.88
N PRO A 332 5.41 -2.38 5.79
CA PRO A 332 4.75 -1.79 4.64
C PRO A 332 5.49 -2.19 3.37
N ASN A 333 4.74 -2.54 2.32
CA ASN A 333 5.32 -2.76 1.00
C ASN A 333 5.89 -1.43 0.48
N ASP A 334 7.18 -1.20 0.71
CA ASP A 334 7.91 -0.12 0.05
C ASP A 334 8.00 -0.46 -1.44
N ARG A 335 7.02 0.02 -2.21
CA ARG A 335 6.90 -0.21 -3.66
C ARG A 335 8.18 0.18 -4.41
N SER A 336 8.97 1.10 -3.85
CA SER A 336 10.23 1.56 -4.44
C SER A 336 11.39 0.56 -4.31
N LYS A 337 11.34 -0.37 -3.36
CA LYS A 337 12.47 -1.28 -3.05
C LYS A 337 12.30 -2.72 -3.54
N HIS A 338 11.21 -3.04 -4.23
CA HIS A 338 10.98 -4.32 -4.92
C HIS A 338 11.41 -5.58 -4.13
N ARG A 339 11.21 -5.63 -2.81
CA ARG A 339 11.47 -6.86 -2.05
C ARG A 339 10.16 -7.65 -1.95
N PRO A 340 10.03 -8.79 -2.66
CA PRO A 340 8.87 -9.65 -2.54
C PRO A 340 8.88 -10.36 -1.18
N GLY A 341 7.73 -10.42 -0.52
CA GLY A 341 7.48 -11.30 0.63
C GLY A 341 6.90 -10.58 1.85
N PRO A 342 6.04 -11.26 2.63
CA PRO A 342 5.54 -10.72 3.89
C PRO A 342 6.67 -10.62 4.94
N ALA A 343 7.31 -9.46 5.04
CA ALA A 343 8.22 -9.19 6.15
C ALA A 343 7.41 -8.77 7.38
N ILE A 344 7.74 -9.33 8.54
CA ILE A 344 7.28 -8.78 9.82
C ILE A 344 8.40 -7.95 10.42
N TYR A 345 8.02 -6.98 11.23
CA TYR A 345 8.94 -6.36 12.16
C TYR A 345 8.40 -6.39 13.59
N ILE A 346 9.33 -6.44 14.55
CA ILE A 346 9.04 -6.40 15.98
C ILE A 346 9.54 -5.06 16.50
N ASN A 347 8.64 -4.28 17.10
CA ASN A 347 8.98 -2.99 17.71
C ASN A 347 9.83 -3.19 18.97
N GLN A 348 10.91 -2.41 19.09
CA GLN A 348 11.80 -2.37 20.26
C GLN A 348 11.66 -1.08 21.07
N ALA A 349 10.91 -0.12 20.56
CA ALA A 349 10.51 1.10 21.23
C ALA A 349 9.07 1.44 20.83
N ASP A 350 8.46 2.36 21.55
CA ASP A 350 7.20 2.98 21.13
C ASP A 350 7.51 3.84 19.90
N ASN A 351 6.78 3.59 18.81
CA ASN A 351 7.01 4.22 17.53
C ASN A 351 5.78 5.03 17.11
N ASP A 352 6.00 6.25 16.63
CA ASP A 352 4.94 7.05 16.00
C ASP A 352 4.80 6.59 14.54
N GLY A 353 3.94 5.59 14.32
CA GLY A 353 3.70 5.04 12.98
C GLY A 353 2.26 4.53 12.82
N PRO A 354 1.75 4.45 11.58
CA PRO A 354 0.40 3.97 11.34
C PRO A 354 0.24 2.54 11.88
N PRO A 355 -0.83 2.24 12.62
CA PRO A 355 -0.98 0.96 13.29
C PRO A 355 -1.32 -0.12 12.26
N SER A 356 -0.44 -1.11 12.12
CA SER A 356 -0.71 -2.35 11.39
C SER A 356 -0.23 -3.57 12.18
N CYS A 357 -0.18 -3.41 13.50
CA CYS A 357 0.29 -4.43 14.41
C CYS A 357 -0.83 -5.42 14.71
N PHE A 358 -0.51 -6.70 14.55
CA PHE A 358 -1.46 -7.81 14.65
C PHE A 358 -1.12 -8.77 15.79
N GLY A 359 -0.07 -8.49 16.56
CA GLY A 359 0.26 -9.27 17.74
C GLY A 359 1.29 -8.59 18.63
N THR A 360 1.57 -9.23 19.76
CA THR A 360 2.49 -8.73 20.79
C THR A 360 3.32 -9.88 21.34
N VAL A 361 4.62 -9.67 21.55
CA VAL A 361 5.47 -10.65 22.22
C VAL A 361 5.16 -10.66 23.72
N ILE A 362 4.65 -11.78 24.20
CA ILE A 362 4.26 -11.98 25.60
C ILE A 362 5.29 -12.81 26.39
N ILE A 363 5.99 -13.75 25.73
CA ILE A 363 7.04 -14.58 26.33
C ILE A 363 8.32 -14.41 25.52
N GLY A 364 9.47 -14.35 26.18
CA GLY A 364 10.77 -14.21 25.51
C GLY A 364 11.11 -12.77 25.11
N ARG A 365 10.62 -11.77 25.86
CA ARG A 365 10.97 -10.35 25.62
C ARG A 365 12.46 -10.10 25.76
N GLU A 366 13.11 -10.80 26.68
CA GLU A 366 14.56 -10.79 26.88
C GLU A 366 15.33 -11.33 25.66
N VAL A 367 14.74 -12.24 24.90
CA VAL A 367 15.29 -12.72 23.63
C VAL A 367 15.24 -11.60 22.61
N ILE A 368 14.12 -10.89 22.49
CA ILE A 368 13.97 -9.74 21.59
C ILE A 368 14.93 -8.60 21.95
N ASP A 369 15.05 -8.26 23.24
CA ASP A 369 15.96 -7.22 23.70
C ASP A 369 17.42 -7.59 23.37
N ARG A 370 17.81 -8.84 23.63
CA ARG A 370 19.16 -9.34 23.29
C ARG A 370 19.45 -9.27 21.79
N ILE A 371 18.46 -9.51 20.93
CA ILE A 371 18.61 -9.34 19.48
C ILE A 371 18.79 -7.85 19.14
N GLY A 372 18.07 -6.96 19.82
CA GLY A 372 18.19 -5.50 19.68
C GLY A 372 19.56 -4.94 20.03
N GLU A 373 20.29 -5.60 20.92
CA GLU A 373 21.66 -5.21 21.28
C GLU A 373 22.70 -5.65 20.24
N MET A 374 22.34 -6.58 19.33
CA MET A 374 23.25 -7.05 18.30
C MET A 374 23.43 -5.99 17.21
N LYS A 375 24.67 -5.62 16.96
CA LYS A 375 25.03 -4.66 15.92
C LYS A 375 25.62 -5.34 14.70
N GLY A 376 25.38 -4.69 13.57
CA GLY A 376 26.03 -5.02 12.31
C GLY A 376 27.50 -4.64 12.24
N PRO A 377 28.14 -4.90 11.10
CA PRO A 377 29.49 -4.41 10.84
C PRO A 377 29.51 -2.86 10.80
N PRO A 378 30.68 -2.21 11.03
CA PRO A 378 30.76 -0.75 11.15
C PRO A 378 30.24 0.05 9.94
N HIS A 379 30.29 -0.54 8.74
CA HIS A 379 29.83 0.09 7.51
C HIS A 379 28.32 -0.05 7.29
N ASP A 380 27.68 -0.98 7.99
CA ASP A 380 26.23 -1.18 7.93
C ASP A 380 25.71 -1.66 9.31
N PRO A 381 25.67 -0.74 10.29
CA PRO A 381 25.42 -1.09 11.69
C PRO A 381 24.03 -1.70 11.91
N ASN A 382 23.10 -1.49 10.97
CA ASN A 382 21.73 -1.97 11.07
C ASN A 382 21.54 -3.40 10.54
N TYR A 383 22.50 -3.93 9.78
CA TYR A 383 22.42 -5.31 9.26
C TYR A 383 23.23 -6.25 10.14
N LEU A 384 22.57 -7.23 10.76
CA LEU A 384 23.22 -8.15 11.69
C LEU A 384 24.39 -8.89 11.01
N LYS A 385 25.57 -8.86 11.64
CA LYS A 385 26.79 -9.54 11.15
C LYS A 385 26.54 -11.03 10.89
N LYS A 386 25.75 -11.67 11.75
CA LYS A 386 25.24 -13.04 11.58
C LYS A 386 23.71 -12.99 11.70
N PRO A 387 22.96 -13.13 10.59
CA PRO A 387 21.51 -13.18 10.63
C PRO A 387 21.01 -14.30 11.54
N ILE A 388 19.98 -14.01 12.32
CA ILE A 388 19.41 -14.95 13.29
C ILE A 388 18.36 -15.78 12.57
N ARG A 389 18.58 -17.09 12.52
CA ARG A 389 17.69 -18.00 11.81
C ARG A 389 16.49 -18.39 12.67
N ILE A 390 15.31 -18.24 12.09
CA ILE A 390 14.07 -18.84 12.60
C ILE A 390 14.07 -20.30 12.18
N ILE A 391 14.05 -21.19 13.17
CA ILE A 391 14.02 -22.64 12.98
C ILE A 391 12.61 -23.07 12.57
N SER A 392 11.63 -22.61 13.33
CA SER A 392 10.21 -22.87 13.09
C SER A 392 9.36 -21.79 13.79
N ALA A 393 8.13 -21.64 13.31
CA ALA A 393 7.08 -20.92 13.99
C ALA A 393 5.86 -21.84 14.05
N ILE A 394 5.29 -22.01 15.24
CA ILE A 394 4.28 -23.04 15.50
C ILE A 394 3.06 -22.40 16.16
N LEU A 395 1.89 -22.62 15.58
CA LEU A 395 0.61 -22.29 16.20
C LEU A 395 0.36 -23.24 17.38
N LEU A 396 0.05 -22.68 18.54
CA LEU A 396 -0.24 -23.40 19.77
C LEU A 396 -1.74 -23.45 20.03
N ASP A 397 -2.21 -24.56 20.59
CA ASP A 397 -3.62 -24.72 20.97
C ASP A 397 -3.98 -23.82 22.16
N LYS A 398 -3.05 -23.67 23.12
CA LYS A 398 -3.23 -22.85 24.32
C LYS A 398 -1.92 -22.18 24.73
N LEU A 399 -2.01 -21.06 25.44
CA LEU A 399 -0.85 -20.38 26.04
C LEU A 399 -0.05 -21.32 26.95
N ALA A 400 -0.72 -22.20 27.70
CA ALA A 400 -0.06 -23.15 28.60
C ALA A 400 0.89 -24.12 27.88
N ASP A 401 0.73 -24.32 26.57
CA ASP A 401 1.61 -25.16 25.76
C ASP A 401 2.89 -24.44 25.33
N ALA A 402 2.98 -23.12 25.54
CA ALA A 402 4.16 -22.34 25.23
C ALA A 402 5.29 -22.66 26.22
N VAL A 403 6.51 -22.85 25.69
CA VAL A 403 7.71 -22.91 26.54
C VAL A 403 7.83 -21.60 27.32
N GLY A 404 8.00 -21.69 28.64
CA GLY A 404 8.07 -20.52 29.53
C GLY A 404 6.72 -19.99 30.03
N ALA A 405 5.59 -20.60 29.63
CA ALA A 405 4.24 -20.17 30.04
C ALA A 405 4.07 -20.10 31.56
N ASP A 406 4.56 -21.09 32.31
CA ASP A 406 4.40 -21.14 33.77
C ASP A 406 4.97 -19.90 34.47
N LYS A 407 6.16 -19.45 34.03
CA LYS A 407 6.81 -18.25 34.57
C LYS A 407 6.04 -16.99 34.22
N TYR A 408 5.56 -16.90 32.98
CA TYR A 408 4.76 -15.78 32.50
C TYR A 408 3.45 -15.67 33.28
N ILE A 409 2.68 -16.76 33.37
CA ILE A 409 1.40 -16.81 34.10
C ILE A 409 1.62 -16.45 35.57
N ALA A 410 2.68 -16.96 36.21
CA ALA A 410 2.99 -16.61 37.59
C ALA A 410 3.31 -15.11 37.78
N GLN A 411 4.01 -14.50 36.82
CA GLN A 411 4.34 -13.07 36.86
C GLN A 411 3.09 -12.20 36.63
N GLU A 412 2.24 -12.54 35.66
CA GLU A 412 0.97 -11.84 35.41
C GLU A 412 0.04 -11.91 36.63
N HIS A 413 -0.08 -13.08 37.26
CA HIS A 413 -0.83 -13.23 38.51
C HIS A 413 -0.28 -12.38 39.65
N LYS A 414 1.04 -12.14 39.67
CA LYS A 414 1.68 -11.27 40.66
C LYS A 414 1.35 -9.80 40.37
N ASN A 415 1.51 -9.35 39.13
CA ASN A 415 1.20 -7.99 38.70
C ASN A 415 -0.28 -7.64 38.97
N PHE A 416 -1.20 -8.55 38.60
CA PHE A 416 -2.63 -8.37 38.84
C PHE A 416 -2.98 -8.19 40.32
N LYS A 417 -2.26 -8.88 41.22
CA LYS A 417 -2.43 -8.72 42.67
C LYS A 417 -1.84 -7.42 43.22
N GLU A 418 -0.88 -6.82 42.53
CA GLU A 418 -0.27 -5.55 42.93
C GLU A 418 -1.11 -4.35 42.44
N GLU A 419 -1.93 -4.53 41.40
CA GLU A 419 -2.84 -3.50 40.86
C GLU A 419 -4.21 -3.44 41.55
N MET A 420 -4.62 -4.50 42.25
CA MET A 420 -5.83 -4.57 43.09
C MET A 420 -5.53 -4.21 44.54
#